data_AF-A0A971BKX0-F1
#
_entry.id   AF-A0A971BKX0-F1
#
_cell.length_a   1.000
_cell.length_b   1.000
_cell.length_c   1.000
_cell.angle_alpha   90.00
_cell.angle_beta   90.00
_cell.angle_gamma   90.00
#
_symmetry.space_group_name_H-M   'P 1'
#
loop_
_entity.id
_entity.type
_entity.pdbx_description
1 polymer ?
#
loop_
_entity_poly.entity_id
_entity_poly.type
_entity_poly.pdbx_seq_one_letter_code
_entity_poly.pdbx_strand_id
1 'polypeptide(L)'
;MRKEEIKKQLWTIPNIITYFRLFCIPFFIWCTVDRATYISWGDYSFPIIGMIIMVVAATSDLFDGMIARKFNQATAIGAALDPIADKLMHISALLSLTIIGFVHWGFVIALILKELLMIIGGIFLVKYSQPIKANYVGKVASALLSFGVFMSFFHEFFRDKAFYSDWIVIGISLIITYVAFAGYLKQAIPVFTIVLKALKEGKDPNDVFEARAKEMSKASQKDETDKSTNNNYTVSQEKEDKMMENENTLDN
;
A
#
# COMPACT_ATOMS: atom_id res chain seq x y z
N MET A 1 18.92 -15.59 -9.96
CA MET A 1 18.54 -14.64 -11.01
C MET A 1 19.78 -14.24 -11.80
N ARG A 2 19.72 -14.29 -13.14
CA ARG A 2 20.87 -13.97 -14.00
C ARG A 2 21.10 -12.45 -13.98
N LYS A 3 22.34 -11.97 -13.86
CA LYS A 3 22.67 -10.53 -13.77
C LYS A 3 22.01 -9.68 -14.89
N GLU A 4 21.86 -10.25 -16.08
CA GLU A 4 21.18 -9.65 -17.24
C GLU A 4 19.68 -9.38 -17.00
N GLU A 5 18.97 -10.28 -16.29
CA GLU A 5 17.55 -10.09 -15.96
C GLU A 5 17.34 -8.96 -14.94
N ILE A 6 18.25 -8.85 -13.98
CA ILE A 6 18.26 -7.75 -13.00
C ILE A 6 18.44 -6.42 -13.73
N LYS A 7 19.42 -6.34 -14.64
CA LYS A 7 19.69 -5.12 -15.42
C LYS A 7 18.48 -4.71 -16.26
N LYS A 8 17.78 -5.66 -16.90
CA LYS A 8 16.57 -5.40 -17.68
C LYS A 8 15.41 -4.92 -16.80
N GLN A 9 15.30 -5.42 -15.57
CA GLN A 9 14.31 -4.92 -14.61
C GLN A 9 14.60 -3.50 -14.12
N LEU A 10 15.86 -3.11 -13.96
CA LEU A 10 16.23 -1.75 -13.53
C LEU A 10 15.82 -0.66 -14.54
N TRP A 11 15.89 -0.96 -15.85
CA TRP A 11 15.66 0.02 -16.91
C TRP A 11 14.22 -0.01 -17.48
N THR A 12 13.22 -0.30 -16.66
CA THR A 12 11.82 -0.15 -17.07
C THR A 12 11.33 1.28 -16.83
N ILE A 13 10.34 1.72 -17.61
CA ILE A 13 9.74 3.06 -17.47
C ILE A 13 9.24 3.32 -16.04
N PRO A 14 8.51 2.39 -15.37
CA PRO A 14 8.08 2.61 -13.99
C PRO A 14 9.25 2.82 -13.03
N ASN A 15 10.31 2.01 -13.13
CA ASN A 15 11.46 2.12 -12.24
C ASN A 15 12.23 3.44 -12.43
N ILE A 16 12.34 3.94 -13.66
CA ILE A 16 12.93 5.26 -13.93
C ILE A 16 12.14 6.36 -13.23
N ILE A 17 10.80 6.28 -13.21
CA ILE A 17 9.94 7.24 -12.50
C ILE A 17 10.16 7.15 -10.99
N THR A 18 10.29 5.94 -10.44
CA THR A 18 10.63 5.73 -9.02
C THR A 18 11.99 6.32 -8.66
N TYR A 19 13.01 6.14 -9.51
CA TYR A 19 14.33 6.74 -9.31
C TYR A 19 14.29 8.27 -9.40
N PHE A 20 13.55 8.80 -10.37
CA PHE A 20 13.31 10.23 -10.48
C PHE A 20 12.68 10.78 -9.20
N ARG A 21 11.69 10.08 -8.62
CA ARG A 21 11.07 10.47 -7.36
C ARG A 21 12.07 10.49 -6.20
N LEU A 22 12.88 9.44 -6.07
CA LEU A 22 13.94 9.38 -5.06
C LEU A 22 14.94 10.53 -5.20
N PHE A 23 15.25 10.92 -6.44
CA PHE A 23 16.08 12.10 -6.73
C PHE A 23 15.36 13.43 -6.42
N CYS A 24 14.05 13.51 -6.60
CA CYS A 24 13.26 14.70 -6.26
C CYS A 24 13.22 14.98 -4.75
N ILE A 25 13.35 13.97 -3.88
CA ILE A 25 13.27 14.13 -2.42
C ILE A 25 14.31 15.12 -1.87
N PRO A 26 15.63 14.98 -2.10
CA PRO A 26 16.61 15.95 -1.59
C PRO A 26 16.39 17.35 -2.16
N PHE A 27 16.01 17.45 -3.43
CA PHE A 27 15.72 18.74 -4.08
C PHE A 27 14.47 19.40 -3.47
N PHE A 28 13.43 18.60 -3.21
CA PHE A 28 12.22 19.02 -2.51
C PHE A 28 12.56 19.56 -1.11
N ILE A 29 13.37 18.85 -0.32
CA ILE A 29 13.76 19.27 1.04
C ILE A 29 14.48 20.61 0.95
N TRP A 30 15.48 20.73 0.07
CA TRP A 30 16.24 21.97 -0.11
C TRP A 30 15.33 23.13 -0.50
N CYS A 31 14.51 22.96 -1.54
CA CYS A 31 13.60 24.01 -2.01
C CYS A 31 12.47 24.36 -1.04
N THR A 32 12.16 23.49 -0.08
CA THR A 32 11.13 23.75 0.94
C THR A 32 11.70 24.43 2.17
N VAL A 33 12.93 24.08 2.58
CA VAL A 33 13.54 24.61 3.81
C VAL A 33 14.28 25.93 3.57
N ASP A 34 14.92 26.09 2.41
CA ASP A 34 15.69 27.28 2.11
C ASP A 34 14.77 28.48 1.85
N ARG A 35 14.79 29.48 2.73
CA ARG A 35 13.96 30.69 2.60
C ARG A 35 14.28 31.48 1.31
N ALA A 36 15.45 31.28 0.69
CA ALA A 36 15.80 31.92 -0.57
C ALA A 36 14.93 31.49 -1.77
N THR A 37 14.27 30.34 -1.68
CA THR A 37 13.38 29.82 -2.74
C THR A 37 11.94 30.30 -2.60
N TYR A 38 11.65 31.07 -1.55
CA TYR A 38 10.29 31.48 -1.23
C TYR A 38 9.87 32.63 -2.13
N ILE A 39 8.61 32.57 -2.56
CA ILE A 39 7.97 33.68 -3.25
C ILE A 39 7.07 34.36 -2.23
N SER A 40 7.32 35.65 -2.02
CA SER A 40 6.49 36.49 -1.15
C SER A 40 5.33 37.09 -1.94
N TRP A 41 4.14 37.03 -1.36
CA TRP A 41 2.93 37.65 -1.89
C TRP A 41 2.21 38.40 -0.77
N GLY A 42 2.40 39.72 -0.71
CA GLY A 42 2.01 40.51 0.46
C GLY A 42 2.86 40.17 1.68
N ASP A 43 2.22 39.99 2.83
CA ASP A 43 2.88 39.62 4.10
C ASP A 43 3.19 38.11 4.21
N TYR A 44 2.82 37.31 3.20
CA TYR A 44 2.96 35.86 3.20
C TYR A 44 4.14 35.40 2.35
N SER A 45 4.84 34.35 2.78
CA SER A 45 5.96 33.76 2.04
C SER A 45 5.81 32.26 1.89
N PHE A 46 5.78 31.78 0.64
CA PHE A 46 5.48 30.38 0.34
C PHE A 46 6.62 29.67 -0.43
N PRO A 47 6.97 28.41 -0.08
CA PRO A 47 7.92 27.61 -0.84
C PRO A 47 7.27 27.00 -2.09
N ILE A 48 6.97 27.85 -3.09
CA ILE A 48 6.24 27.45 -4.32
C ILE A 48 6.96 26.36 -5.10
N ILE A 49 8.30 26.42 -5.18
CA ILE A 49 9.09 25.41 -5.89
C ILE A 49 8.95 24.04 -5.20
N GLY A 50 9.03 23.99 -3.87
CA GLY A 50 8.80 22.78 -3.07
C GLY A 50 7.40 22.20 -3.32
N MET A 51 6.37 23.06 -3.35
CA MET A 51 4.99 22.67 -3.65
C MET A 51 4.87 22.03 -5.05
N ILE A 52 5.48 22.63 -6.08
CA ILE A 52 5.45 22.09 -7.45
C ILE A 52 6.11 20.71 -7.50
N ILE A 53 7.27 20.55 -6.87
CA ILE A 53 7.97 19.25 -6.82
C ILE A 53 7.10 18.19 -6.15
N MET A 54 6.42 18.55 -5.05
CA MET A 54 5.51 17.64 -4.36
C MET A 54 4.36 17.18 -5.26
N VAL A 55 3.72 18.10 -5.97
CA VAL A 55 2.61 17.78 -6.89
C VAL A 55 3.10 16.91 -8.04
N VAL A 56 4.24 17.24 -8.64
CA VAL A 56 4.84 16.45 -9.73
C VAL A 56 5.19 15.04 -9.25
N ALA A 57 5.79 14.90 -8.07
CA ALA A 57 6.14 13.61 -7.51
C ALA A 57 4.90 12.76 -7.16
N ALA A 58 3.88 13.35 -6.53
CA ALA A 58 2.65 12.66 -6.15
C ALA A 58 1.83 12.22 -7.39
N THR A 59 1.78 13.05 -8.43
CA THR A 59 1.10 12.69 -9.67
C THR A 59 1.86 11.64 -10.47
N SER A 60 3.20 11.68 -10.46
CA SER A 60 4.04 10.69 -11.15
C SER A 60 3.77 9.24 -10.68
N ASP A 61 3.43 9.03 -9.39
CA ASP A 61 3.03 7.73 -8.82
C ASP A 61 1.73 7.16 -9.40
N LEU A 62 0.79 8.03 -9.70
CA LEU A 62 -0.46 7.57 -10.30
C LEU A 62 -0.21 7.11 -11.74
N PHE A 63 0.67 7.82 -12.44
CA PHE A 63 1.03 7.51 -13.83
C PHE A 63 1.92 6.27 -13.94
N ASP A 64 2.94 6.09 -13.10
CA ASP A 64 3.81 4.91 -13.17
C ASP A 64 3.04 3.61 -12.90
N GLY A 65 2.13 3.60 -11.92
CA GLY A 65 1.27 2.46 -11.61
C GLY A 65 0.25 2.16 -12.72
N MET A 66 -0.20 3.17 -13.45
CA MET A 66 -1.04 2.98 -14.65
C MET A 66 -0.25 2.40 -15.83
N ILE A 67 0.94 2.94 -16.08
CA ILE A 67 1.83 2.50 -17.17
C ILE A 67 2.31 1.06 -16.91
N ALA A 68 2.73 0.74 -15.70
CA ALA A 68 3.17 -0.61 -15.33
C ALA A 68 2.09 -1.68 -15.61
N ARG A 69 0.83 -1.37 -15.30
CA ARG A 69 -0.33 -2.25 -15.53
C ARG A 69 -0.70 -2.34 -17.01
N LYS A 70 -0.68 -1.22 -17.74
CA LYS A 70 -1.08 -1.17 -19.14
C LYS A 70 -0.06 -1.82 -20.08
N PHE A 71 1.23 -1.72 -19.76
CA PHE A 71 2.32 -2.24 -20.58
C PHE A 71 2.92 -3.55 -20.05
N ASN A 72 2.35 -4.12 -18.98
CA ASN A 72 2.84 -5.35 -18.33
C ASN A 72 4.34 -5.30 -17.98
N GLN A 73 4.80 -4.11 -17.55
CA GLN A 73 6.20 -3.81 -17.21
C GLN A 73 6.46 -3.81 -15.70
N ALA A 74 5.60 -4.48 -14.92
CA ALA A 74 5.78 -4.61 -13.49
C ALA A 74 7.03 -5.47 -13.20
N THR A 75 7.95 -4.94 -12.39
CA THR A 75 9.17 -5.65 -11.98
C THR A 75 9.15 -5.89 -10.47
N ALA A 76 9.82 -6.95 -10.01
CA ALA A 76 9.92 -7.24 -8.59
C ALA A 76 10.67 -6.13 -7.83
N ILE A 77 11.67 -5.53 -8.47
CA ILE A 77 12.45 -4.41 -7.92
C ILE A 77 11.58 -3.15 -7.83
N GLY A 78 10.85 -2.80 -8.88
CA GLY A 78 9.93 -1.66 -8.88
C GLY A 78 8.86 -1.80 -7.80
N ALA A 79 8.21 -2.96 -7.73
CA ALA A 79 7.17 -3.25 -6.74
C ALA A 79 7.66 -3.13 -5.28
N ALA A 80 8.96 -3.32 -5.03
CA ALA A 80 9.56 -3.13 -3.70
C ALA A 80 10.01 -1.67 -3.46
N LEU A 81 10.50 -0.98 -4.50
CA LEU A 81 10.98 0.41 -4.39
C LEU A 81 9.84 1.44 -4.33
N ASP A 82 8.74 1.23 -5.05
CA ASP A 82 7.65 2.21 -5.14
C ASP A 82 7.07 2.55 -3.75
N PRO A 83 6.72 1.58 -2.89
CA PRO A 83 6.22 1.88 -1.55
C PRO A 83 7.26 2.54 -0.64
N ILE A 84 8.56 2.36 -0.91
CA ILE A 84 9.63 3.00 -0.13
C ILE A 84 9.75 4.47 -0.55
N ALA A 85 9.82 4.73 -1.87
CA ALA A 85 9.92 6.08 -2.40
C ALA A 85 8.69 6.93 -2.01
N ASP A 86 7.50 6.35 -2.03
CA ASP A 86 6.26 7.01 -1.59
C ASP A 86 6.31 7.43 -0.12
N LYS A 87 6.65 6.50 0.79
CA LYS A 87 6.77 6.78 2.23
C LYS A 87 7.85 7.81 2.53
N LEU A 88 9.00 7.71 1.86
CA LEU A 88 10.09 8.67 2.04
C LEU A 88 9.66 10.08 1.61
N MET A 89 8.87 10.20 0.54
CA MET A 89 8.35 11.51 0.11
C MET A 89 7.41 12.11 1.15
N HIS A 90 6.45 11.34 1.70
CA HIS A 90 5.55 11.84 2.75
C HIS A 90 6.28 12.23 4.03
N ILE A 91 7.26 11.41 4.47
CA ILE A 91 8.08 11.71 5.65
C ILE A 91 8.91 12.98 5.40
N SER A 92 9.55 13.10 4.24
CA SER A 92 10.36 14.27 3.88
C SER A 92 9.53 15.54 3.78
N ALA A 93 8.31 15.44 3.26
CA ALA A 93 7.38 16.54 3.15
C ALA A 93 6.93 17.06 4.51
N LEU A 94 6.42 16.20 5.39
CA LEU A 94 6.03 16.62 6.74
C LEU A 94 7.22 17.13 7.54
N LEU A 95 8.39 16.48 7.44
CA LEU A 95 9.59 16.91 8.15
C LEU A 95 10.03 18.31 7.71
N SER A 96 10.08 18.57 6.40
CA SER A 96 10.46 19.89 5.86
C SER A 96 9.47 20.97 6.30
N LEU A 97 8.17 20.68 6.24
CA LEU A 97 7.11 21.57 6.71
C LEU A 97 7.17 21.82 8.22
N THR A 98 7.58 20.84 9.01
CA THR A 98 7.84 21.01 10.44
C THR A 98 9.06 21.89 10.71
N ILE A 99 10.16 21.72 9.96
CA ILE A 99 11.38 22.53 10.10
C ILE A 99 11.07 24.02 9.90
N ILE A 100 10.23 24.35 8.93
CA ILE A 100 9.85 25.74 8.63
C ILE A 100 8.73 26.28 9.54
N GLY A 101 8.21 25.44 10.44
CA GLY A 101 7.21 25.79 11.45
C GLY A 101 5.75 25.72 11.00
N PHE A 102 5.46 25.17 9.82
CA PHE A 102 4.09 25.08 9.28
C PHE A 102 3.30 23.90 9.87
N VAL A 103 3.99 22.84 10.29
CA VAL A 103 3.35 21.60 10.78
C VAL A 103 3.93 21.17 12.12
N HIS A 104 3.08 20.79 13.06
CA HIS A 104 3.52 20.29 14.37
C HIS A 104 4.33 18.99 14.26
N TRP A 105 5.46 18.91 14.95
CA TRP A 105 6.36 17.74 14.95
C TRP A 105 5.69 16.43 15.34
N GLY A 106 4.63 16.49 16.14
CA GLY A 106 3.85 15.32 16.56
C GLY A 106 3.28 14.52 15.37
N PHE A 107 2.94 15.18 14.26
CA PHE A 107 2.45 14.51 13.06
C PHE A 107 3.55 13.69 12.36
N VAL A 108 4.77 14.21 12.30
CA VAL A 108 5.94 13.50 11.75
C VAL A 108 6.23 12.24 12.57
N ILE A 109 6.23 12.36 13.90
CA ILE A 109 6.50 11.22 14.78
C ILE A 109 5.40 10.16 14.65
N ALA A 110 4.14 10.56 14.62
CA ALA A 110 3.03 9.64 14.41
C ALA A 110 3.16 8.88 13.06
N LEU A 111 3.50 9.59 11.98
CA LEU A 111 3.71 8.95 10.68
C LEU A 111 4.89 7.95 10.74
N ILE A 112 6.06 8.37 11.22
CA ILE A 112 7.26 7.52 11.29
C ILE A 112 7.01 6.27 12.15
N LEU A 113 6.37 6.43 13.31
CA LEU A 113 6.07 5.32 14.21
C LEU A 113 5.20 4.28 13.50
N LYS A 114 4.12 4.72 12.84
CA LYS A 114 3.24 3.82 12.09
C LYS A 114 3.98 3.15 10.94
N GLU A 115 4.83 3.86 10.21
CA GLU A 115 5.57 3.29 9.07
C GLU A 115 6.60 2.25 9.50
N LEU A 116 7.34 2.50 10.59
CA LEU A 116 8.26 1.54 11.17
C LEU A 116 7.53 0.26 11.59
N LEU A 117 6.39 0.39 12.27
CA LEU A 117 5.59 -0.76 12.69
C LEU A 117 5.06 -1.56 11.49
N MET A 118 4.62 -0.89 10.41
CA MET A 118 4.20 -1.59 9.19
C MET A 118 5.36 -2.29 8.49
N ILE A 119 6.56 -1.70 8.45
CA ILE A 119 7.74 -2.33 7.83
C ILE A 119 8.14 -3.59 8.62
N ILE A 120 8.25 -3.48 9.94
CA ILE A 120 8.59 -4.61 10.83
C ILE A 120 7.54 -5.72 10.68
N GLY A 121 6.25 -5.36 10.78
CA GLY A 121 5.15 -6.30 10.61
C GLY A 121 5.11 -6.92 9.22
N GLY A 122 5.43 -6.16 8.17
CA GLY A 122 5.44 -6.61 6.78
C GLY A 122 6.54 -7.63 6.50
N ILE A 123 7.77 -7.34 6.93
CA ILE A 123 8.91 -8.26 6.80
C ILE A 123 8.61 -9.58 7.53
N PHE A 124 8.06 -9.49 8.74
CA PHE A 124 7.66 -10.67 9.51
C PHE A 124 6.62 -11.51 8.76
N LEU A 125 5.62 -10.86 8.15
CA LEU A 125 4.56 -11.57 7.46
C LEU A 125 5.00 -12.22 6.14
N VAL A 126 5.82 -11.53 5.35
CA VAL A 126 6.37 -12.10 4.10
C VAL A 126 7.20 -13.35 4.39
N LYS A 127 7.84 -13.43 5.55
CA LYS A 127 8.64 -14.60 5.94
C LYS A 127 7.79 -15.83 6.29
N TYR A 128 6.60 -15.63 6.88
CA TYR A 128 5.84 -16.71 7.52
C TYR A 128 4.41 -16.91 6.98
N SER A 129 3.91 -16.04 6.12
CA SER A 129 2.53 -16.12 5.61
C SER A 129 2.39 -15.53 4.21
N GLN A 130 1.17 -15.58 3.68
CA GLN A 130 0.83 -14.92 2.42
C GLN A 130 0.79 -13.39 2.62
N PRO A 131 1.22 -12.61 1.63
CA PRO A 131 1.15 -11.16 1.71
C PRO A 131 -0.30 -10.69 1.92
N ILE A 132 -0.54 -9.90 2.97
CA ILE A 132 -1.85 -9.30 3.23
C ILE A 132 -2.19 -8.35 2.07
N LYS A 133 -3.37 -8.54 1.47
CA LYS A 133 -3.88 -7.64 0.44
C LYS A 133 -4.07 -6.24 1.01
N ALA A 134 -3.61 -5.24 0.26
CA ALA A 134 -3.73 -3.84 0.63
C ALA A 134 -5.19 -3.43 0.87
N ASN A 135 -5.47 -2.81 2.02
CA ASN A 135 -6.79 -2.32 2.36
C ASN A 135 -7.06 -0.98 1.66
N TYR A 136 -8.23 -0.83 1.03
CA TYR A 136 -8.66 0.43 0.39
C TYR A 136 -8.64 1.62 1.36
N VAL A 137 -8.91 1.37 2.65
CA VAL A 137 -8.84 2.39 3.71
C VAL A 137 -7.46 3.06 3.77
N GLY A 138 -6.38 2.28 3.63
CA GLY A 138 -5.01 2.81 3.64
C GLY A 138 -4.70 3.70 2.44
N LYS A 139 -5.28 3.40 1.27
CA LYS A 139 -5.12 4.25 0.07
C LYS A 139 -5.81 5.59 0.24
N VAL A 140 -7.04 5.59 0.74
CA VAL A 140 -7.78 6.83 1.04
C VAL A 140 -7.04 7.66 2.08
N ALA A 141 -6.49 7.03 3.12
CA ALA A 141 -5.71 7.71 4.14
C ALA A 141 -4.45 8.39 3.57
N SER A 142 -3.74 7.70 2.67
CA SER A 142 -2.51 8.24 2.03
C SER A 142 -2.83 9.39 1.06
N ALA A 143 -3.96 9.33 0.37
CA ALA A 143 -4.43 10.43 -0.47
C ALA A 143 -4.81 11.66 0.36
N LEU A 144 -5.53 11.47 1.47
CA LEU A 144 -5.86 12.54 2.41
C LEU A 144 -4.61 13.15 3.04
N LEU A 145 -3.61 12.33 3.37
CA LEU A 145 -2.33 12.81 3.89
C LEU A 145 -1.61 13.68 2.86
N SER A 146 -1.53 13.22 1.61
CA SER A 146 -0.95 14.00 0.50
C SER A 146 -1.65 15.35 0.32
N PHE A 147 -2.98 15.35 0.41
CA PHE A 147 -3.79 16.56 0.32
C PHE A 147 -3.57 17.52 1.51
N GLY A 148 -3.50 16.99 2.73
CA GLY A 148 -3.20 17.78 3.94
C GLY A 148 -1.82 18.42 3.86
N VAL A 149 -0.81 17.66 3.41
CA VAL A 149 0.56 18.17 3.18
C VAL A 149 0.57 19.27 2.11
N PHE A 150 -0.17 19.09 1.01
CA PHE A 150 -0.33 20.13 0.00
C PHE A 150 -0.96 21.41 0.58
N MET A 151 -2.00 21.27 1.40
CA MET A 151 -2.63 22.43 2.08
C MET A 151 -1.66 23.16 3.01
N SER A 152 -0.76 22.44 3.69
CA SER A 152 0.23 23.06 4.59
C SER A 152 1.21 24.00 3.89
N PHE A 153 1.37 23.95 2.56
CA PHE A 153 2.13 24.98 1.84
C PHE A 153 1.49 26.37 1.94
N PHE A 154 0.18 26.43 2.19
CA PHE A 154 -0.58 27.67 2.38
C PHE A 154 -0.87 27.95 3.86
N HIS A 155 -0.11 27.34 4.79
CA HIS A 155 -0.36 27.43 6.22
C HIS A 155 -0.48 28.87 6.73
N GLU A 156 0.42 29.76 6.28
CA GLU A 156 0.39 31.18 6.69
C GLU A 156 -0.93 31.88 6.31
N PHE A 157 -1.55 31.52 5.18
CA PHE A 157 -2.84 32.06 4.76
C PHE A 157 -4.01 31.61 5.66
N PHE A 158 -3.93 30.41 6.22
CA PHE A 158 -4.95 29.86 7.10
C PHE A 158 -4.78 30.27 8.56
N ARG A 159 -3.52 30.49 8.99
CA ARG A 159 -3.14 30.84 10.36
C ARG A 159 -3.87 32.10 10.85
N ASP A 160 -3.98 33.12 10.01
CA ASP A 160 -4.58 34.41 10.39
C ASP A 160 -6.09 34.33 10.66
N LYS A 161 -6.76 33.27 10.19
CA LYS A 161 -8.20 33.04 10.42
C LYS A 161 -8.48 32.12 11.61
N ALA A 162 -7.47 31.85 12.45
CA ALA A 162 -7.54 30.93 13.59
C ALA A 162 -7.99 29.50 13.23
N PHE A 163 -7.92 29.12 11.95
CA PHE A 163 -8.41 27.84 11.46
C PHE A 163 -7.25 27.02 10.89
N TYR A 164 -6.76 26.06 11.68
CA TYR A 164 -5.69 25.13 11.29
C TYR A 164 -6.23 24.02 10.38
N SER A 165 -6.84 24.39 9.24
CA SER A 165 -7.50 23.44 8.31
C SER A 165 -6.56 22.34 7.84
N ASP A 166 -5.30 22.68 7.57
CA ASP A 166 -4.28 21.75 7.14
C ASP A 166 -3.96 20.71 8.23
N TRP A 167 -3.83 21.14 9.48
CA TRP A 167 -3.62 20.22 10.61
C TRP A 167 -4.82 19.32 10.88
N ILE A 168 -6.04 19.82 10.66
CA ILE A 168 -7.26 19.00 10.78
C ILE A 168 -7.24 17.89 9.72
N VAL A 169 -6.94 18.22 8.47
CA VAL A 169 -6.86 17.22 7.38
C VAL A 169 -5.75 16.21 7.64
N ILE A 170 -4.55 16.67 8.05
CA ILE A 170 -3.44 15.79 8.43
C ILE A 170 -3.84 14.89 9.60
N GLY A 171 -4.46 15.44 10.64
CA GLY A 171 -4.93 14.70 11.80
C GLY A 171 -5.93 13.61 11.44
N ILE A 172 -6.95 13.93 10.63
CA ILE A 172 -7.94 12.96 10.12
C ILE A 172 -7.24 11.86 9.30
N SER A 173 -6.33 12.24 8.40
CA SER A 173 -5.59 11.28 7.58
C SER A 173 -4.76 10.31 8.42
N LEU A 174 -4.14 10.79 9.50
CA LEU A 174 -3.39 9.95 10.43
C LEU A 174 -4.32 9.03 11.20
N ILE A 175 -5.46 9.51 11.71
CA ILE A 175 -6.44 8.66 12.39
C ILE A 175 -6.87 7.50 11.48
N ILE A 176 -7.24 7.79 10.23
CA ILE A 176 -7.64 6.76 9.25
C ILE A 176 -6.48 5.80 8.97
N THR A 177 -5.26 6.32 8.85
CA THR A 177 -4.04 5.52 8.66
C THR A 177 -3.81 4.55 9.82
N TYR A 178 -4.02 5.00 11.06
CA TYR A 178 -3.92 4.16 12.25
C TYR A 178 -5.06 3.15 12.35
N VAL A 179 -6.27 3.48 11.92
CA VAL A 179 -7.38 2.51 11.79
C VAL A 179 -7.05 1.43 10.76
N ALA A 180 -6.50 1.81 9.61
CA ALA A 180 -6.02 0.85 8.62
C ALA A 180 -4.91 -0.04 9.19
N PHE A 181 -3.98 0.53 9.95
CA PHE A 181 -2.92 -0.20 10.64
C PHE A 181 -3.48 -1.17 11.71
N ALA A 182 -4.50 -0.79 12.48
CA ALA A 182 -5.15 -1.70 13.42
C ALA A 182 -5.81 -2.90 12.71
N GLY A 183 -6.42 -2.67 11.53
CA GLY A 183 -6.92 -3.74 10.68
C GLY A 183 -5.82 -4.67 10.15
N TYR A 184 -4.64 -4.13 9.86
CA TYR A 184 -3.45 -4.90 9.52
C TYR A 184 -2.95 -5.73 10.72
N LEU A 185 -2.87 -5.14 11.92
CA LEU A 185 -2.46 -5.85 13.13
C LEU A 185 -3.37 -7.02 13.47
N LYS A 186 -4.69 -6.88 13.33
CA LYS A 186 -5.64 -7.99 13.55
C LYS A 186 -5.33 -9.22 12.69
N GLN A 187 -4.86 -9.01 11.46
CA GLN A 187 -4.46 -10.09 10.56
C GLN A 187 -3.06 -10.63 10.87
N ALA A 188 -2.15 -9.78 11.37
CA ALA A 188 -0.80 -10.18 11.74
C ALA A 188 -0.71 -10.96 13.07
N ILE A 189 -1.57 -10.67 14.05
CA ILE A 189 -1.62 -11.32 15.36
C ILE A 189 -1.66 -12.86 15.28
N PRO A 190 -2.58 -13.51 14.53
CA PRO A 190 -2.64 -14.97 14.50
C PRO A 190 -1.35 -15.59 13.96
N VAL A 191 -0.72 -14.97 12.95
CA VAL A 191 0.58 -15.40 12.42
C VAL A 191 1.64 -15.32 13.51
N PHE A 192 1.70 -14.21 14.24
CA PHE A 192 2.63 -14.00 15.34
C PHE A 192 2.43 -15.02 16.48
N THR A 193 1.18 -15.34 16.85
CA THR A 193 0.87 -16.34 17.87
C THR A 193 1.35 -17.74 17.47
N ILE A 194 1.21 -18.12 16.19
CA ILE A 194 1.70 -19.42 15.68
C ILE A 194 3.21 -19.49 15.75
N VAL A 195 3.90 -18.43 15.32
CA VAL A 195 5.37 -18.35 15.37
C VAL A 195 5.85 -18.47 16.82
N LEU A 196 5.25 -17.73 17.76
CA LEU A 196 5.60 -17.84 19.17
C LEU A 196 5.34 -19.23 19.75
N LYS A 197 4.26 -19.90 19.34
CA LYS A 197 3.96 -21.26 19.78
C LYS A 197 4.99 -22.26 19.24
N ALA A 198 5.36 -22.15 17.96
CA ALA A 198 6.39 -23.00 17.35
C ALA A 198 7.75 -22.83 18.06
N LEU A 199 8.14 -21.58 18.33
CA LEU A 199 9.38 -21.28 19.06
C LEU A 199 9.37 -21.82 20.49
N LYS A 200 8.23 -21.74 21.21
CA LYS A 200 8.08 -22.34 22.54
C LYS A 200 8.16 -23.87 22.51
N GLU A 201 7.72 -24.50 21.43
CA GLU A 201 7.80 -25.95 21.23
C GLU A 201 9.16 -26.40 20.66
N GLY A 202 10.11 -25.47 20.46
CA GLY A 202 11.42 -25.77 19.89
C GLY A 202 11.39 -26.18 18.41
N LYS A 203 10.28 -25.96 17.71
CA LYS A 203 10.10 -26.27 16.28
C LYS A 203 10.48 -25.07 15.43
N ASP A 204 11.02 -25.31 14.24
CA ASP A 204 11.19 -24.24 13.26
C ASP A 204 9.79 -23.75 12.82
N PRO A 205 9.49 -22.45 12.96
CA PRO A 205 8.23 -21.88 12.49
C PRO A 205 7.94 -22.20 11.01
N ASN A 206 8.96 -22.31 10.15
CA ASN A 206 8.79 -22.60 8.73
C ASN A 206 8.11 -23.96 8.50
N ASP A 207 8.50 -24.99 9.26
CA ASP A 207 7.93 -26.34 9.15
C ASP A 207 6.44 -26.35 9.49
N VAL A 208 6.06 -25.54 10.49
CA VAL A 208 4.66 -25.40 10.93
C VAL A 208 3.81 -24.72 9.85
N PHE A 209 4.34 -23.71 9.17
CA PHE A 209 3.64 -23.05 8.07
C PHE A 209 3.57 -23.91 6.81
N GLU A 210 4.62 -24.67 6.48
CA GLU A 210 4.62 -25.62 5.36
C GLU A 210 3.60 -26.74 5.56
N ALA A 211 3.54 -27.31 6.76
CA ALA A 211 2.55 -28.35 7.10
C ALA A 211 1.12 -27.82 6.91
N ARG A 212 0.85 -26.61 7.40
CA ARG A 212 -0.47 -25.97 7.27
C ARG A 212 -0.83 -25.60 5.83
N ALA A 213 0.15 -25.19 5.03
CA ALA A 213 -0.05 -24.94 3.61
C ALA A 213 -0.44 -26.22 2.85
N LYS A 214 0.22 -27.35 3.15
CA LYS A 214 -0.11 -28.67 2.59
C LYS A 214 -1.49 -29.16 3.01
N GLU A 215 -1.90 -28.90 4.25
CA GLU A 215 -3.26 -29.22 4.72
C GLU A 215 -4.33 -28.39 4.00
N MET A 216 -4.11 -27.08 3.85
CA MET A 216 -5.05 -26.20 3.13
C MET A 216 -5.13 -26.55 1.64
N SER A 217 -4.03 -26.91 0.98
CA SER A 217 -4.07 -27.34 -0.42
C SER A 217 -4.84 -28.64 -0.62
N LYS A 218 -4.70 -29.59 0.32
CA LYS A 218 -5.48 -30.85 0.32
C LYS A 218 -6.96 -30.59 0.57
N ALA A 219 -7.30 -29.66 1.46
CA ALA A 219 -8.69 -29.29 1.73
C ALA A 219 -9.36 -28.62 0.52
N SER A 220 -8.68 -27.68 -0.15
CA SER A 220 -9.20 -27.04 -1.38
C SER A 220 -9.35 -28.03 -2.55
N GLN A 221 -8.41 -28.96 -2.73
CA GLN A 221 -8.54 -30.01 -3.76
C GLN A 221 -9.73 -30.93 -3.46
N LYS A 222 -9.99 -31.25 -2.19
CA LYS A 222 -11.13 -32.08 -1.79
C LYS A 222 -12.47 -31.36 -2.04
N ASP A 223 -12.56 -30.07 -1.72
CA ASP A 223 -13.75 -29.24 -1.98
C ASP A 223 -14.04 -29.07 -3.49
N GLU A 224 -13.01 -28.93 -4.34
CA GLU A 224 -13.19 -28.89 -5.81
C GLU A 224 -13.64 -30.24 -6.36
N THR A 225 -13.11 -31.34 -5.81
CA THR A 225 -13.49 -32.70 -6.22
C THR A 225 -14.94 -32.99 -5.84
N ASP A 226 -15.37 -32.64 -4.62
CA ASP A 226 -16.76 -32.81 -4.17
C ASP A 226 -17.74 -31.93 -4.96
N LYS A 227 -17.38 -30.68 -5.28
CA LYS A 227 -18.22 -29.82 -6.14
C LYS A 227 -18.35 -30.35 -7.56
N SER A 228 -17.26 -30.84 -8.16
CA SER A 228 -17.30 -31.42 -9.51
C SER A 228 -18.13 -32.70 -9.57
N THR A 229 -18.05 -33.51 -8.50
CA THR A 229 -18.80 -34.75 -8.34
C THR A 229 -20.30 -34.45 -8.20
N ASN A 230 -20.69 -33.53 -7.32
CA ASN A 230 -22.10 -33.13 -7.16
C ASN A 230 -22.69 -32.53 -8.45
N ASN A 231 -21.92 -31.72 -9.18
CA ASN A 231 -22.41 -31.12 -10.42
C ASN A 231 -22.65 -32.17 -11.51
N ASN A 232 -21.81 -33.21 -11.59
CA ASN A 232 -21.99 -34.32 -12.52
C ASN A 232 -23.20 -35.20 -12.16
N TYR A 233 -23.51 -35.39 -10.87
CA TYR A 233 -24.72 -36.09 -10.44
C TYR A 233 -25.98 -35.32 -10.83
N THR A 234 -26.05 -34.01 -10.58
CA THR A 234 -27.21 -33.18 -10.92
C THR A 234 -27.47 -33.15 -12.43
N VAL A 235 -26.41 -33.02 -13.25
CA VAL A 235 -26.52 -33.03 -14.72
C VAL A 235 -26.91 -34.40 -15.27
N SER A 236 -26.53 -35.49 -14.60
CA SER A 236 -26.93 -36.84 -15.00
C SER A 236 -28.41 -37.11 -14.68
N GLN A 237 -28.89 -36.68 -13.50
CA GLN A 237 -30.30 -36.75 -13.09
C GLN A 237 -31.20 -35.93 -14.03
N GLU A 238 -30.80 -34.69 -14.37
CA GLU A 238 -31.55 -33.86 -15.32
C GLU A 238 -31.65 -34.47 -16.73
N LYS A 239 -30.67 -35.28 -17.13
CA LYS A 239 -30.70 -36.00 -18.41
C LYS A 239 -31.57 -37.24 -18.36
N GLU A 240 -31.55 -37.99 -17.25
CA GLU A 240 -32.42 -39.15 -17.04
C GLU A 240 -33.90 -38.71 -16.96
N ASP A 241 -34.22 -37.64 -16.22
CA ASP A 241 -35.58 -37.11 -16.11
C ASP A 241 -36.12 -36.65 -17.48
N LYS A 242 -35.28 -35.98 -18.30
CA LYS A 242 -35.66 -35.56 -19.66
C LYS A 242 -35.82 -36.72 -20.64
N MET A 243 -35.11 -37.84 -20.45
CA MET A 243 -35.33 -39.05 -21.27
C MET A 243 -36.65 -39.74 -20.90
N MET A 244 -36.97 -39.82 -19.61
CA MET A 244 -38.21 -40.42 -19.10
C MET A 244 -39.46 -39.62 -19.52
N GLU A 245 -39.35 -38.28 -19.60
CA GLU A 245 -40.42 -37.42 -20.10
C GLU A 245 -40.65 -37.57 -21.62
N ASN A 246 -39.60 -37.84 -22.38
CA ASN A 246 -39.66 -38.04 -23.83
C ASN A 246 -40.18 -39.45 -24.22
N GLU A 247 -39.93 -40.48 -23.41
CA GLU A 247 -40.51 -41.82 -23.63
C GLU A 247 -42.03 -41.83 -23.35
N ASN A 248 -42.50 -41.10 -22.33
CA ASN A 248 -43.94 -41.00 -22.02
C ASN A 248 -44.77 -40.19 -23.03
N THR A 249 -44.13 -39.46 -23.94
CA THR A 249 -44.82 -38.67 -24.99
C THR A 249 -44.91 -39.39 -26.34
N LEU A 250 -44.23 -40.54 -26.50
CA LEU A 250 -44.27 -41.35 -27.72
C LEU A 250 -45.32 -42.49 -27.69
N ASP A 251 -45.96 -42.71 -26.53
CA ASP A 251 -46.95 -43.79 -26.30
C ASP A 251 -48.40 -43.28 -26.16
N ASN A 252 -48.67 -42.00 -26.51
CA ASN A 252 -50.00 -41.38 -26.65
C ASN A 252 -50.21 -40.87 -28.08
#